data_AF-A0A7S0ZYJ5-F1
#
_entry.id   AF-A0A7S0ZYJ5-F1
#
_cell.length_a   1.000
_cell.length_b   1.000
_cell.length_c   1.000
_cell.angle_alpha   90.00
_cell.angle_beta   90.00
_cell.angle_gamma   90.00
#
_symmetry.space_group_name_H-M   'P 1'
#
loop_
_entity.id
_entity.type
_entity.pdbx_description
1 polymer ?
#
loop_
_entity_poly.entity_id
_entity_poly.type
_entity_poly.pdbx_seq_one_letter_code
_entity_poly.pdbx_strand_id
1 'polypeptide(L)'
;ELNSESSVVVLDFASDSEPGGGYRGNQQGTQEESLCRRSNLGFGLEALGDAFPIPTYGAAFVPEVCVFRGREDAGYPFLSEPFWIGGVIAASLRCVSSDNQLDRKQASFVRAKIDGVLAIAKHHGHRTLVLGPWGCGAFGNSARCVAELFSDAIRGPYGRGLDTIVFAFLRSDKFSDFAAVFNDALVVDARTANSRSSRASDGDLALGTSEHGDTE
;
A
#
# COMPACT_ATOMS: atom_id res chain seq x y z
N GLU A 1 -18.16 18.28 -1.50
CA GLU A 1 -17.84 17.78 -0.15
C GLU A 1 -16.83 16.65 -0.32
N LEU A 2 -15.72 16.69 0.42
CA LEU A 2 -14.77 15.58 0.44
C LEU A 2 -15.54 14.33 0.87
N ASN A 3 -15.38 13.24 0.12
CA ASN A 3 -16.07 11.97 0.37
C ASN A 3 -15.67 11.43 1.76
N SER A 4 -16.45 11.78 2.80
CA SER A 4 -16.13 11.54 4.21
C SER A 4 -16.05 10.06 4.60
N GLU A 5 -16.43 9.18 3.69
CA GLU A 5 -16.42 7.72 3.84
C GLU A 5 -15.02 7.12 3.59
N SER A 6 -14.15 7.79 2.82
CA SER A 6 -12.85 7.23 2.43
C SER A 6 -11.71 7.75 3.31
N SER A 7 -11.40 7.03 4.39
CA SER A 7 -10.42 7.46 5.42
C SER A 7 -8.98 6.99 5.18
N VAL A 8 -8.76 6.08 4.22
CA VAL A 8 -7.48 5.41 4.02
C VAL A 8 -6.53 6.22 3.14
N VAL A 9 -5.30 6.41 3.60
CA VAL A 9 -4.20 6.98 2.81
C VAL A 9 -3.17 5.92 2.50
N VAL A 10 -2.68 5.92 1.27
CA VAL A 10 -1.65 4.98 0.80
C VAL A 10 -0.33 5.71 0.59
N LEU A 11 0.78 5.13 1.04
CA LEU A 11 2.11 5.60 0.67
C LEU A 11 2.49 5.04 -0.70
N ASP A 12 2.73 5.93 -1.65
CA ASP A 12 3.32 5.62 -2.95
C ASP A 12 4.85 5.72 -2.87
N PHE A 13 5.53 4.67 -3.32
CA PHE A 13 6.99 4.55 -3.32
C PHE A 13 7.55 5.28 -4.54
N ALA A 14 7.29 6.59 -4.57
CA ALA A 14 7.39 7.41 -5.75
C ALA A 14 8.81 7.43 -6.34
N SER A 15 8.86 7.48 -7.65
CA SER A 15 10.02 7.86 -8.44
C SER A 15 10.48 9.26 -8.06
N ASP A 16 11.79 9.49 -8.14
CA ASP A 16 12.41 10.80 -7.97
C ASP A 16 12.70 11.51 -9.29
N SER A 17 12.36 10.89 -10.43
CA SER A 17 12.67 11.42 -11.76
C SER A 17 11.46 11.52 -12.69
N GLU A 18 10.44 10.69 -12.51
CA GLU A 18 9.28 10.62 -13.41
C GLU A 18 7.96 10.47 -12.62
N PRO A 19 6.95 11.32 -12.83
CA PRO A 19 5.65 11.17 -12.17
C PRO A 19 4.98 9.83 -12.50
N GLY A 20 4.75 8.99 -11.49
CA GLY A 20 4.17 7.66 -11.68
C GLY A 20 5.14 6.65 -12.30
N GLY A 21 6.44 6.97 -12.38
CA GLY A 21 7.44 6.12 -13.01
C GLY A 21 7.10 5.79 -14.47
N GLY A 22 7.34 4.55 -14.89
CA GLY A 22 7.08 4.05 -16.24
C GLY A 22 5.67 3.50 -16.45
N TYR A 23 4.65 3.95 -15.71
CA TYR A 23 3.32 3.30 -15.67
C TYR A 23 2.59 3.24 -17.03
N ARG A 24 3.00 4.03 -18.02
CA ARG A 24 2.48 4.01 -19.39
C ARG A 24 3.08 2.89 -20.26
N GLY A 25 4.18 2.26 -19.84
CA GLY A 25 4.82 1.16 -20.55
C GLY A 25 4.07 -0.17 -20.42
N ASN A 26 4.63 -1.29 -20.91
CA ASN A 26 4.02 -2.63 -20.81
C ASN A 26 4.82 -3.63 -19.97
N GLN A 27 5.79 -3.15 -19.18
CA GLN A 27 6.64 -4.00 -18.33
C GLN A 27 5.96 -4.30 -17.00
N GLN A 28 6.44 -5.36 -16.32
CA GLN A 28 6.03 -5.66 -14.94
C GLN A 28 6.31 -4.45 -14.05
N GLY A 29 5.28 -4.04 -13.30
CA GLY A 29 5.27 -2.76 -12.61
C GLY A 29 6.01 -2.75 -11.28
N THR A 30 6.59 -1.61 -10.93
CA THR A 30 6.87 -1.26 -9.53
C THR A 30 5.57 -1.04 -8.74
N GLN A 31 5.68 -0.79 -7.43
CA GLN A 31 4.51 -0.45 -6.60
C GLN A 31 3.81 0.82 -7.12
N GLU A 32 4.56 1.88 -7.42
CA GLU A 32 4.05 3.15 -7.98
C GLU A 32 3.34 2.92 -9.32
N GLU A 33 3.96 2.16 -10.22
CA GLU A 33 3.39 1.89 -11.54
C GLU A 33 2.10 1.07 -11.45
N SER A 34 2.05 0.10 -10.52
CA SER A 34 0.82 -0.65 -10.24
C SER A 34 -0.28 0.25 -9.65
N LEU A 35 0.05 1.20 -8.77
CA LEU A 35 -0.93 2.16 -8.24
C LEU A 35 -1.48 3.05 -9.36
N CYS A 36 -0.59 3.57 -10.22
CA CYS A 36 -0.96 4.43 -11.35
C CYS A 36 -1.80 3.69 -12.40
N ARG A 37 -1.48 2.44 -12.71
CA ARG A 37 -2.29 1.64 -13.67
C ARG A 37 -3.68 1.31 -13.13
N ARG A 38 -3.83 1.18 -11.81
CA ARG A 38 -5.07 0.73 -11.16
C ARG A 38 -6.02 1.85 -10.76
N SER A 39 -5.57 3.09 -10.86
CA SER A 39 -6.29 4.26 -10.38
C SER A 39 -6.07 5.48 -11.26
N ASN A 40 -6.63 6.61 -10.87
CA ASN A 40 -6.36 7.91 -11.49
C ASN A 40 -5.06 8.57 -10.95
N LEU A 41 -4.29 7.90 -10.08
CA LEU A 41 -3.09 8.46 -9.45
C LEU A 41 -2.08 9.01 -10.47
N GLY A 42 -1.87 8.31 -11.59
CA GLY A 42 -0.90 8.74 -12.61
C GLY A 42 -1.21 10.14 -13.14
N PHE A 43 -2.49 10.46 -13.37
CA PHE A 43 -2.90 11.81 -13.76
C PHE A 43 -2.70 12.83 -12.64
N GLY A 44 -2.94 12.44 -11.38
CA GLY A 44 -2.71 13.30 -10.23
C GLY A 44 -1.23 13.65 -10.03
N LEU A 45 -0.33 12.70 -10.28
CA LEU A 45 1.11 12.92 -10.23
C LEU A 45 1.60 13.78 -11.41
N GLU A 46 1.09 13.52 -12.63
CA GLU A 46 1.41 14.36 -13.80
C GLU A 46 0.95 15.82 -13.61
N ALA A 47 -0.17 16.04 -12.92
CA ALA A 47 -0.69 17.37 -12.61
C ALA A 47 0.19 18.19 -11.65
N LEU A 48 1.19 17.57 -11.00
CA LEU A 48 2.18 18.31 -10.19
C LEU A 48 3.00 19.28 -11.04
N GLY A 49 3.20 19.00 -12.34
CA GLY A 49 3.92 19.86 -13.26
C GLY A 49 5.29 20.28 -12.72
N ASP A 50 5.51 21.60 -12.60
CA ASP A 50 6.77 22.19 -12.13
C ASP A 50 7.11 21.89 -10.66
N ALA A 51 6.17 21.31 -9.89
CA ALA A 51 6.44 20.81 -8.54
C ALA A 51 7.17 19.45 -8.52
N PHE A 52 7.36 18.82 -9.69
CA PHE A 52 8.17 17.61 -9.87
C PHE A 52 9.58 17.97 -10.41
N PRO A 53 10.68 17.35 -9.93
CA PRO A 53 10.73 16.26 -8.94
C PRO A 53 10.34 16.72 -7.54
N ILE A 54 9.65 15.83 -6.81
CA ILE A 54 9.30 16.04 -5.41
C ILE A 54 10.59 16.32 -4.63
N PRO A 55 10.67 17.40 -3.84
CA PRO A 55 11.87 17.75 -3.09
C PRO A 55 12.36 16.59 -2.21
N THR A 56 13.67 16.50 -1.97
CA THR A 56 14.29 15.36 -1.28
C THR A 56 13.63 15.05 0.07
N TYR A 57 13.31 16.06 0.89
CA TYR A 57 12.59 15.93 2.16
C TYR A 57 11.06 16.12 2.04
N GLY A 58 10.57 16.38 0.83
CA GLY A 58 9.16 16.58 0.54
C GLY A 58 8.42 15.27 0.25
N ALA A 59 7.11 15.42 0.13
CA ALA A 59 6.16 14.44 -0.38
C ALA A 59 4.97 15.20 -1.00
N ALA A 60 4.34 14.63 -2.03
CA ALA A 60 3.12 15.16 -2.60
C ALA A 60 1.91 14.42 -2.03
N PHE A 61 0.86 15.16 -1.67
CA PHE A 61 -0.43 14.56 -1.31
C PHE A 61 -1.39 14.69 -2.49
N VAL A 62 -1.84 13.56 -3.03
CA VAL A 62 -2.81 13.48 -4.11
C VAL A 62 -4.15 13.02 -3.52
N PRO A 63 -5.13 13.92 -3.36
CA PRO A 63 -6.45 13.56 -2.85
C PRO A 63 -7.29 12.85 -3.93
N GLU A 64 -8.45 12.33 -3.53
CA GLU A 64 -9.50 11.87 -4.47
C GLU A 64 -8.99 10.84 -5.49
N VAL A 65 -8.35 9.78 -4.97
CA VAL A 65 -7.86 8.70 -5.80
C VAL A 65 -8.93 7.60 -5.92
N CYS A 66 -9.39 7.35 -7.14
CA CYS A 66 -10.35 6.30 -7.47
C CYS A 66 -9.60 5.07 -8.01
N VAL A 67 -9.78 3.94 -7.34
CA VAL A 67 -9.26 2.64 -7.78
C VAL A 67 -10.32 1.95 -8.62
N PHE A 68 -10.02 1.74 -9.90
CA PHE A 68 -10.95 1.20 -10.89
C PHE A 68 -10.43 -0.04 -11.62
N ARG A 69 -9.20 -0.51 -11.33
CA ARG A 69 -8.70 -1.79 -11.84
C ARG A 69 -8.23 -2.76 -10.75
N GLY A 70 -8.43 -4.04 -11.05
CA GLY A 70 -7.96 -5.19 -10.29
C GLY A 70 -6.45 -5.39 -10.38
N ARG A 71 -6.01 -6.57 -9.93
CA ARG A 71 -4.58 -6.91 -9.76
C ARG A 71 -3.85 -7.07 -11.10
N GLU A 72 -2.53 -6.85 -11.06
CA GLU A 72 -1.63 -7.03 -12.20
C GLU A 72 -1.62 -8.48 -12.71
N ASP A 73 -1.62 -9.47 -11.81
CA ASP A 73 -1.61 -10.89 -12.16
C ASP A 73 -2.89 -11.37 -12.86
N ALA A 74 -3.98 -10.61 -12.75
CA ALA A 74 -5.21 -10.79 -13.51
C ALA A 74 -5.27 -9.92 -14.78
N GLY A 75 -4.21 -9.18 -15.11
CA GLY A 75 -4.15 -8.30 -16.28
C GLY A 75 -4.85 -6.95 -16.11
N TYR A 76 -4.98 -6.44 -14.88
CA TYR A 76 -5.65 -5.18 -14.56
C TYR A 76 -7.10 -5.06 -15.11
N PRO A 77 -7.99 -6.05 -14.83
CA PRO A 77 -9.38 -5.96 -15.27
C PRO A 77 -10.06 -4.76 -14.61
N PHE A 78 -11.05 -4.16 -15.27
CA PHE A 78 -11.90 -3.18 -14.61
C PHE A 78 -12.65 -3.82 -13.45
N LEU A 79 -12.77 -3.09 -12.34
CA LEU A 79 -13.59 -3.51 -11.21
C LEU A 79 -15.06 -3.28 -11.55
N SER A 80 -15.94 -4.21 -11.14
CA SER A 80 -17.39 -4.00 -11.20
C SER A 80 -17.83 -2.85 -10.30
N GLU A 81 -17.12 -2.65 -9.20
CA GLU A 81 -17.35 -1.58 -8.21
C GLU A 81 -16.02 -0.85 -7.95
N PRO A 82 -15.74 0.25 -8.67
CA PRO A 82 -14.65 1.15 -8.32
C PRO A 82 -14.87 1.77 -6.94
N PHE A 83 -13.77 2.06 -6.24
CA PHE A 83 -13.84 2.65 -4.91
C PHE A 83 -12.83 3.78 -4.75
N TRP A 84 -13.12 4.70 -3.84
CA TRP A 84 -12.27 5.85 -3.55
C TRP A 84 -11.44 5.59 -2.29
N ILE A 85 -10.24 6.16 -2.25
CA ILE A 85 -9.41 6.25 -1.06
C ILE A 85 -9.24 7.72 -0.66
N GLY A 86 -8.86 7.96 0.59
CA GLY A 86 -8.68 9.31 1.13
C GLY A 86 -7.58 10.09 0.41
N GLY A 87 -6.54 9.40 -0.02
CA GLY A 87 -5.52 9.95 -0.90
C GLY A 87 -4.26 9.09 -0.97
N VAL A 88 -3.28 9.61 -1.69
CA VAL A 88 -1.95 9.01 -1.83
C VAL A 88 -0.91 10.03 -1.40
N ILE A 89 0.04 9.59 -0.55
CA ILE A 89 1.25 10.36 -0.24
C ILE A 89 2.35 9.79 -1.13
N ALA A 90 2.77 10.54 -2.15
CA ALA A 90 3.86 10.18 -3.03
C ALA A 90 5.17 10.72 -2.47
N ALA A 91 6.11 9.82 -2.17
CA ALA A 91 7.42 10.19 -1.65
C ALA A 91 8.50 9.20 -2.08
N SER A 92 9.63 9.71 -2.55
CA SER A 92 10.80 8.90 -2.87
C SER A 92 11.66 8.63 -1.64
N LEU A 93 12.33 7.47 -1.61
CA LEU A 93 13.32 7.10 -0.59
C LEU A 93 14.56 6.46 -1.23
N ARG A 94 15.32 7.27 -1.96
CA ARG A 94 16.62 6.87 -2.51
C ARG A 94 17.70 7.02 -1.44
N CYS A 95 17.79 6.02 -0.56
CA CYS A 95 18.87 5.86 0.39
C CYS A 95 19.47 4.47 0.21
N VAL A 96 20.73 4.36 -0.20
CA VAL A 96 21.40 3.07 -0.39
C VAL A 96 22.45 2.94 0.71
N SER A 97 22.43 1.84 1.45
CA SER A 97 23.52 1.47 2.35
C SER A 97 24.47 0.52 1.63
N SER A 98 25.77 0.66 1.88
CA SER A 98 26.79 -0.28 1.40
C SER A 98 26.73 -1.64 2.10
N ASP A 99 26.26 -1.69 3.36
CA ASP A 99 26.40 -2.84 4.26
C ASP A 99 25.07 -3.28 4.90
N ASN A 100 23.95 -2.97 4.26
CA ASN A 100 22.60 -3.26 4.76
C ASN A 100 22.31 -2.63 6.15
N GLN A 101 23.07 -1.59 6.52
CA GLN A 101 23.00 -0.83 7.76
C GLN A 101 23.07 0.67 7.48
N LEU A 102 22.15 1.45 8.05
CA LEU A 102 22.15 2.90 7.86
C LEU A 102 23.13 3.55 8.83
N ASP A 103 24.01 4.41 8.34
CA ASP A 103 24.78 5.29 9.22
C ASP A 103 23.86 6.32 9.92
N ARG A 104 24.38 7.08 10.89
CA ARG A 104 23.56 8.04 11.64
C ARG A 104 22.89 9.09 10.75
N LYS A 105 23.55 9.55 9.69
CA LYS A 105 23.02 10.57 8.77
C LYS A 105 21.94 9.98 7.88
N GLN A 106 22.16 8.78 7.36
CA GLN A 106 21.20 8.02 6.57
C GLN A 106 19.95 7.66 7.40
N ALA A 107 20.14 7.17 8.63
CA ALA A 107 19.04 6.86 9.54
C ALA A 107 18.22 8.11 9.88
N SER A 108 18.89 9.25 10.16
CA SER A 108 18.21 10.53 10.39
C SER A 108 17.43 11.01 9.16
N PHE A 109 18.00 10.82 7.96
CA PHE A 109 17.34 11.16 6.70
C PHE A 109 16.06 10.33 6.48
N VAL A 110 16.18 9.00 6.58
CA VAL A 110 15.04 8.08 6.43
C VAL A 110 13.99 8.36 7.50
N ARG A 111 14.42 8.64 8.74
CA ARG A 111 13.52 9.00 9.82
C ARG A 111 12.72 10.27 9.54
N ALA A 112 13.38 11.34 9.08
CA ALA A 112 12.71 12.59 8.75
C ALA A 112 11.66 12.40 7.64
N LYS A 113 11.95 11.54 6.66
CA LYS A 113 11.01 11.19 5.59
C LYS A 113 9.78 10.44 6.11
N ILE A 114 9.98 9.45 6.99
CA ILE A 114 8.90 8.71 7.63
C ILE A 114 8.02 9.65 8.47
N ASP A 115 8.65 10.49 9.30
CA ASP A 115 7.95 11.47 10.12
C ASP A 115 7.09 12.40 9.26
N GLY A 116 7.61 12.86 8.11
CA GLY A 116 6.89 13.67 7.13
C GLY A 116 5.65 12.96 6.56
N VAL A 117 5.74 11.68 6.18
CA VAL A 117 4.60 10.89 5.69
C VAL A 117 3.49 10.81 6.75
N LEU A 118 3.86 10.48 7.99
CA LEU A 118 2.89 10.39 9.09
C LEU A 118 2.27 11.75 9.42
N ALA A 119 3.07 12.83 9.37
CA ALA A 119 2.59 14.20 9.59
C ALA A 119 1.60 14.65 8.51
N ILE A 120 1.88 14.36 7.24
CA ILE A 120 1.00 14.72 6.11
C ILE A 120 -0.35 14.01 6.23
N ALA A 121 -0.36 12.70 6.53
CA ALA A 121 -1.61 11.97 6.73
C ALA A 121 -2.50 12.63 7.80
N LYS A 122 -1.90 12.98 8.95
CA LYS A 122 -2.60 13.67 10.04
C LYS A 122 -3.04 15.08 9.66
N HIS A 123 -2.21 15.83 8.93
CA HIS A 123 -2.53 17.17 8.48
C HIS A 123 -3.80 17.19 7.62
N HIS A 124 -3.98 16.18 6.77
CA HIS A 124 -5.18 15.99 5.96
C HIS A 124 -6.32 15.25 6.68
N GLY A 125 -6.21 15.00 7.99
CA GLY A 125 -7.27 14.40 8.81
C GLY A 125 -7.39 12.88 8.68
N HIS A 126 -6.44 12.22 8.02
CA HIS A 126 -6.45 10.76 7.87
C HIS A 126 -5.79 10.06 9.04
N ARG A 127 -6.44 8.99 9.50
CA ARG A 127 -6.02 8.19 10.68
C ARG A 127 -5.68 6.75 10.32
N THR A 128 -5.96 6.33 9.09
CA THR A 128 -5.71 4.98 8.58
C THR A 128 -4.71 5.04 7.43
N LEU A 129 -3.58 4.35 7.56
CA LEU A 129 -2.52 4.34 6.56
C LEU A 129 -2.21 2.93 6.05
N VAL A 130 -1.98 2.82 4.75
CA VAL A 130 -1.35 1.65 4.12
C VAL A 130 0.06 2.05 3.68
N LEU A 131 1.04 1.46 4.37
CA LEU A 131 2.47 1.61 4.17
C LEU A 131 3.04 0.30 3.60
N GLY A 132 4.36 0.15 3.63
CA GLY A 132 5.03 -1.09 3.26
C GLY A 132 6.55 -0.95 3.29
N PRO A 133 7.28 -1.87 2.65
CA PRO A 133 8.74 -1.88 2.61
C PRO A 133 9.32 -0.79 1.69
N TRP A 134 9.11 0.48 2.07
CA TRP A 134 9.47 1.67 1.30
C TRP A 134 10.98 1.71 1.02
N GLY A 135 11.34 1.88 -0.26
CA GLY A 135 12.74 1.93 -0.69
C GLY A 135 13.52 0.61 -0.59
N CYS A 136 12.89 -0.50 -0.19
CA CYS A 136 13.58 -1.79 0.02
C CYS A 136 13.66 -2.68 -1.24
N GLY A 137 13.20 -2.16 -2.39
CA GLY A 137 13.29 -2.79 -3.70
C GLY A 137 14.51 -2.31 -4.50
N ALA A 138 14.28 -1.70 -5.66
CA ALA A 138 15.35 -1.19 -6.54
C ALA A 138 16.29 -0.17 -5.86
N PHE A 139 15.84 0.53 -4.81
CA PHE A 139 16.67 1.46 -4.04
C PHE A 139 17.51 0.79 -2.94
N GLY A 140 17.35 -0.52 -2.70
CA GLY A 140 18.29 -1.29 -1.88
C GLY A 140 18.35 -0.92 -0.39
N ASN A 141 17.32 -0.28 0.17
CA ASN A 141 17.27 -0.07 1.63
C ASN A 141 17.11 -1.40 2.37
N SER A 142 17.73 -1.50 3.55
CA SER A 142 17.51 -2.60 4.49
C SER A 142 16.08 -2.57 5.03
N ALA A 143 15.29 -3.62 4.76
CA ALA A 143 13.92 -3.72 5.25
C ALA A 143 13.84 -3.73 6.78
N ARG A 144 14.82 -4.35 7.45
CA ARG A 144 14.92 -4.33 8.91
C ARG A 144 15.12 -2.91 9.44
N CYS A 145 16.08 -2.15 8.89
CA CYS A 145 16.32 -0.77 9.32
C CYS A 145 15.12 0.14 9.05
N VAL A 146 14.49 0.01 7.86
CA VAL A 146 13.29 0.79 7.53
C VAL A 146 12.14 0.46 8.48
N ALA A 147 11.92 -0.82 8.79
CA ALA A 147 10.91 -1.25 9.75
C ALA A 147 11.16 -0.68 11.16
N GLU A 148 12.40 -0.72 11.66
CA GLU A 148 12.79 -0.14 12.95
C GLU A 148 12.50 1.36 13.00
N LEU A 149 12.88 2.10 11.95
CA LEU A 149 12.62 3.54 11.87
C LEU A 149 11.13 3.88 11.78
N PHE A 150 10.32 3.08 11.06
CA PHE A 150 8.87 3.19 11.11
C PHE A 150 8.33 2.94 12.51
N SER A 151 8.82 1.89 13.18
CA SER A 151 8.44 1.55 14.55
C SER A 151 8.66 2.71 15.52
N ASP A 152 9.84 3.34 15.45
CA ASP A 152 10.19 4.48 16.30
C ASP A 152 9.38 5.74 15.97
N ALA A 153 9.05 5.96 14.70
CA ALA A 153 8.20 7.07 14.26
C ALA A 153 6.76 6.92 14.75
N ILE A 154 6.22 5.70 14.65
CA ILE A 154 4.86 5.36 15.07
C ILE A 154 4.72 5.44 16.60
N ARG A 155 5.71 4.98 17.36
CA ARG A 155 5.70 5.14 18.84
C ARG A 155 5.96 6.59 19.27
N GLY A 156 6.47 7.42 18.37
CA GLY A 156 6.74 8.84 18.58
C GLY A 156 5.52 9.75 18.45
N PRO A 157 5.74 11.08 18.43
CA PRO A 157 4.66 12.07 18.35
C PRO A 157 3.88 12.01 17.02
N TYR A 158 4.52 11.54 15.95
CA TYR A 158 3.91 11.46 14.63
C TYR A 158 2.90 10.32 14.49
N GLY A 159 3.08 9.20 15.20
CA GLY A 159 2.08 8.13 15.22
C GLY A 159 0.88 8.39 16.14
N ARG A 160 0.98 9.32 17.10
CA ARG A 160 -0.15 9.66 17.99
C ARG A 160 -1.35 10.16 17.17
N GLY A 161 -2.52 9.57 17.40
CA GLY A 161 -3.75 9.93 16.70
C GLY A 161 -3.95 9.25 15.35
N LEU A 162 -3.06 8.33 14.96
CA LEU A 162 -3.34 7.34 13.92
C LEU A 162 -4.03 6.13 14.57
N ASP A 163 -5.08 5.63 13.94
CA ASP A 163 -5.89 4.51 14.44
C ASP A 163 -5.40 3.16 13.90
N THR A 164 -5.02 3.14 12.63
CA THR A 164 -4.67 1.90 11.94
C THR A 164 -3.54 2.13 10.96
N ILE A 165 -2.47 1.33 11.08
CA ILE A 165 -1.34 1.35 10.16
C ILE A 165 -1.13 -0.07 9.66
N VAL A 166 -1.29 -0.25 8.36
CA VAL A 166 -1.10 -1.54 7.68
C VAL A 166 0.20 -1.49 6.90
N PHE A 167 1.09 -2.46 7.10
CA PHE A 167 2.23 -2.67 6.20
C PHE A 167 1.83 -3.72 5.15
N ALA A 168 1.65 -3.29 3.90
CA ALA A 168 1.28 -4.17 2.79
C ALA A 168 2.53 -4.60 2.01
N PHE A 169 2.57 -5.89 1.64
CA PHE A 169 3.71 -6.51 0.96
C PHE A 169 3.25 -7.11 -0.37
N LEU A 170 3.85 -6.66 -1.48
CA LEU A 170 3.63 -7.27 -2.80
C LEU A 170 4.29 -8.65 -2.90
N ARG A 171 5.42 -8.83 -2.21
CA ARG A 171 6.19 -10.07 -2.12
C ARG A 171 6.56 -10.32 -0.65
N SER A 172 6.64 -11.58 -0.25
CA SER A 172 6.85 -11.97 1.14
C SER A 172 8.29 -11.85 1.63
N ASP A 173 9.24 -11.51 0.76
CA ASP A 173 10.68 -11.52 1.06
C ASP A 173 11.11 -10.46 2.08
N LYS A 174 10.30 -9.41 2.28
CA LYS A 174 10.54 -8.37 3.31
C LYS A 174 9.63 -8.52 4.53
N PHE A 175 8.69 -9.46 4.50
CA PHE A 175 7.70 -9.60 5.57
C PHE A 175 8.35 -9.99 6.90
N SER A 176 9.31 -10.93 6.88
CA SER A 176 9.98 -11.40 8.10
C SER A 176 10.72 -10.28 8.85
N ASP A 177 11.35 -9.36 8.12
CA ASP A 177 12.07 -8.24 8.72
C ASP A 177 11.14 -7.28 9.47
N PHE A 178 10.01 -6.94 8.84
CA PHE A 178 8.96 -6.13 9.47
C PHE A 178 8.29 -6.90 10.61
N ALA A 179 7.98 -8.19 10.42
CA ALA A 179 7.38 -9.04 11.45
C ALA A 179 8.23 -9.09 12.71
N ALA A 180 9.55 -9.23 12.57
CA ALA A 180 10.48 -9.24 13.69
C ALA A 180 10.58 -7.89 14.43
N VAL A 181 10.14 -6.78 13.84
CA VAL A 181 10.12 -5.45 14.50
C VAL A 181 8.79 -5.20 15.20
N PHE A 182 7.68 -5.56 14.56
CA PHE A 182 6.34 -5.23 15.03
C PHE A 182 5.69 -6.36 15.86
N ASN A 183 6.25 -7.57 15.84
CA ASN A 183 5.95 -8.75 16.68
C ASN A 183 4.48 -8.82 17.19
N ASP A 184 4.23 -8.32 18.40
CA ASP A 184 2.96 -8.45 19.15
C ASP A 184 1.86 -7.46 18.71
N ALA A 185 2.16 -6.49 17.85
CA ALA A 185 1.23 -5.47 17.38
C ALA A 185 0.69 -5.74 15.95
N LEU A 186 1.05 -6.88 15.34
CA LEU A 186 0.64 -7.23 13.99
C LEU A 186 -0.65 -8.05 13.99
N VAL A 187 -1.72 -7.48 13.44
CA VAL A 187 -2.83 -8.27 12.92
C VAL A 187 -2.45 -8.73 11.51
N VAL A 188 -2.11 -10.02 11.38
CA VAL A 188 -1.83 -10.63 10.07
C VAL A 188 -3.16 -11.06 9.45
N ASP A 189 -3.63 -10.31 8.44
CA ASP A 189 -4.77 -10.73 7.63
C ASP A 189 -4.29 -11.59 6.45
N ALA A 190 -4.43 -12.91 6.58
CA ALA A 190 -4.02 -13.89 5.58
C ALA A 190 -5.01 -14.03 4.40
N ARG A 191 -6.07 -13.22 4.32
CA ARG A 191 -7.15 -13.37 3.32
C ARG A 191 -6.72 -13.17 1.86
N THR A 192 -5.47 -12.80 1.58
CA THR A 192 -4.91 -12.72 0.22
C THR A 192 -4.01 -13.90 -0.18
N ALA A 193 -3.74 -14.86 0.71
CA ALA A 193 -2.87 -16.01 0.41
C ALA A 193 -3.63 -17.31 0.04
N ASN A 194 -4.91 -17.43 0.38
CA ASN A 194 -5.68 -18.67 0.22
C ASN A 194 -6.90 -18.52 -0.70
N SER A 195 -6.66 -18.45 -2.00
CA SER A 195 -7.64 -18.88 -3.01
C SER A 195 -7.03 -19.95 -3.92
N ARG A 196 -6.58 -21.05 -3.32
CA ARG A 196 -6.44 -22.31 -4.04
C ARG A 196 -7.03 -23.44 -3.20
N SER A 197 -8.03 -24.10 -3.81
CA SER A 197 -8.40 -25.50 -3.59
C SER A 197 -8.97 -25.90 -2.22
N SER A 198 -10.30 -25.77 -2.08
CA SER A 198 -11.23 -26.81 -1.58
C SER A 198 -12.63 -26.17 -1.54
N ARG A 199 -13.73 -26.75 -2.04
CA ARG A 199 -14.14 -28.14 -2.10
C ARG A 199 -14.92 -28.42 -3.39
N ALA A 200 -14.51 -29.47 -4.10
CA ALA A 200 -15.39 -30.28 -4.91
C ALA A 200 -15.28 -31.70 -4.36
N SER A 201 -16.17 -32.06 -3.44
CA SER A 201 -16.60 -33.42 -3.17
C SER A 201 -17.71 -33.40 -2.12
N ASP A 202 -18.60 -34.39 -2.23
CA ASP A 202 -19.77 -34.73 -1.41
C ASP A 202 -21.05 -34.14 -2.02
N GLY A 203 -21.84 -34.87 -2.81
CA GLY A 203 -22.07 -36.32 -2.77
C GLY A 203 -23.10 -36.64 -1.69
N ASP A 204 -24.37 -36.47 -2.06
CA ASP A 204 -25.58 -37.15 -1.55
C ASP A 204 -25.91 -37.14 -0.04
N LEU A 205 -27.06 -36.52 0.32
CA LEU A 205 -28.28 -37.24 0.73
C LEU A 205 -29.38 -36.30 1.28
N ALA A 206 -30.50 -36.29 0.54
CA ALA A 206 -31.91 -36.32 0.94
C ALA A 206 -32.44 -35.51 2.14
N LEU A 207 -33.46 -34.69 1.85
CA LEU A 207 -34.72 -34.44 2.59
C LEU A 207 -35.55 -33.57 1.60
N GLY A 208 -36.63 -34.00 0.95
CA GLY A 208 -37.85 -34.62 1.46
C GLY A 208 -39.00 -33.71 1.05
N THR A 209 -39.78 -34.08 0.02
CA THR A 209 -41.11 -33.49 -0.22
C THR A 209 -42.09 -34.59 -0.56
N SER A 210 -43.11 -34.65 0.27
CA SER A 210 -44.25 -35.55 0.30
C SER A 210 -45.11 -35.52 -0.96
N GLU A 211 -45.55 -36.73 -1.31
CA GLU A 211 -46.84 -37.13 -1.89
C GLU A 211 -47.85 -36.04 -2.24
N HIS A 212 -48.38 -36.10 -3.46
CA HIS A 212 -49.82 -36.15 -3.73
C HIS A 212 -50.05 -37.01 -4.99
N GLY A 213 -50.73 -38.13 -4.81
CA GLY A 213 -51.34 -38.88 -5.90
C GLY A 213 -52.68 -38.25 -6.27
N ASP A 214 -53.06 -38.38 -7.54
CA ASP A 214 -54.39 -38.86 -7.98
C ASP A 214 -54.52 -38.78 -9.50
N THR A 215 -55.05 -39.87 -10.08
CA THR A 215 -55.79 -40.00 -11.38
C THR A 215 -55.03 -39.67 -12.67
N GLU A 216 -55.00 -40.47 -13.74
CA GLU A 216 -55.77 -41.60 -14.30
C GLU A 216 -54.82 -42.59 -14.99
#